data_AF-A0AAV5PIL8-F1
#
_entry.id   AF-A0AAV5PIL8-F1
#
_cell.length_a   1.000
_cell.length_b   1.000
_cell.length_c   1.000
_cell.angle_alpha   90.00
_cell.angle_beta   90.00
_cell.angle_gamma   90.00
#
_symmetry.space_group_name_H-M   'P 1'
#
loop_
_entity.id
_entity.type
_entity.pdbx_description
1 polymer ?
#
loop_
_entity_poly.entity_id
_entity_poly.type
_entity_poly.pdbx_seq_one_letter_code
_entity_poly.pdbx_strand_id
1 'polypeptide(L)'
;MSKICKKLYYKYAPSRLTHRRNASLVKVPDYEIIALLVWQSEEGISFQRRFARCWGLCGLSRSRFNRRARALLGITAQIVNDLKSRVDLSDQYMIIDSLTMPLCQLVRNCRAKVFEGTANIGYNSTKNFYYYGFKGHFAVSQDG
;
A
#
# COMPACT_ATOMS: atom_id res chain seq x y z
N MET A 1 -7.52 2.20 11.21
CA MET A 1 -7.69 1.32 10.04
C MET A 1 -8.48 0.03 10.31
N SER A 2 -8.06 -0.82 11.26
CA SER A 2 -8.67 -2.14 11.51
C SER A 2 -10.21 -2.15 11.68
N LYS A 3 -10.79 -1.18 12.42
CA LYS A 3 -12.27 -1.08 12.58
C LYS A 3 -13.03 -0.95 11.25
N ILE A 4 -12.49 -0.21 10.28
CA ILE A 4 -13.11 -0.01 8.96
C ILE A 4 -12.96 -1.30 8.15
N CYS A 5 -11.76 -1.89 8.11
CA CYS A 5 -11.51 -3.16 7.44
C CYS A 5 -12.40 -4.28 8.00
N LYS A 6 -12.68 -4.30 9.30
CA LYS A 6 -13.59 -5.26 9.94
C LYS A 6 -15.01 -5.13 9.40
N LYS A 7 -15.56 -3.91 9.37
CA LYS A 7 -16.91 -3.65 8.84
C LYS A 7 -17.01 -4.05 7.37
N LEU A 8 -16.04 -3.64 6.55
CA LEU A 8 -16.01 -3.97 5.12
C LEU A 8 -15.86 -5.49 4.94
N TYR A 9 -14.94 -6.14 5.66
CA TYR A 9 -14.76 -7.58 5.57
C TYR A 9 -16.06 -8.34 5.81
N TYR A 10 -16.80 -8.07 6.90
CA TYR A 10 -18.06 -8.78 7.15
C TYR A 10 -19.19 -8.43 6.17
N LYS A 11 -19.10 -7.29 5.48
CA LYS A 11 -20.06 -6.90 4.44
C LYS A 11 -19.86 -7.69 3.13
N TYR A 12 -18.61 -7.98 2.74
CA TYR A 12 -18.29 -8.64 1.45
C TYR A 12 -17.82 -10.09 1.60
N ALA A 13 -17.43 -10.54 2.79
CA ALA A 13 -16.89 -11.89 2.97
C ALA A 13 -17.98 -12.96 2.84
N PRO A 14 -17.81 -13.94 1.93
CA PRO A 14 -18.75 -15.05 1.79
C PRO A 14 -18.67 -15.98 3.00
N SER A 15 -19.79 -16.66 3.29
CA SER A 15 -19.91 -17.61 4.42
C SER A 15 -18.82 -18.68 4.44
N ARG A 16 -18.35 -19.12 3.26
CA ARG A 16 -17.24 -20.08 3.12
C ARG A 16 -15.93 -19.60 3.75
N LEU A 17 -15.67 -18.30 3.73
CA LEU A 17 -14.41 -17.73 4.21
C LEU A 17 -14.47 -17.41 5.71
N THR A 18 -15.63 -16.99 6.20
CA THR A 18 -15.91 -16.75 7.62
C THR A 18 -16.01 -18.05 8.42
N HIS A 19 -16.56 -19.13 7.83
CA HIS A 19 -16.74 -20.44 8.48
C HIS A 19 -15.71 -21.48 8.01
N ARG A 20 -14.52 -21.06 7.58
CA ARG A 20 -13.49 -22.01 7.14
C ARG A 20 -13.03 -22.92 8.29
N ARG A 21 -12.47 -24.07 7.93
CA ARG A 21 -11.81 -24.98 8.88
C ARG A 21 -10.79 -24.20 9.71
N ASN A 22 -10.83 -24.41 11.03
CA ASN A 22 -9.96 -23.77 12.03
C ASN A 22 -10.15 -22.25 12.15
N ALA A 23 -11.26 -21.65 11.70
CA ALA A 23 -11.50 -20.21 11.83
C ALA A 23 -11.35 -19.70 13.27
N SER A 24 -11.80 -20.47 14.26
CA SER A 24 -11.71 -20.15 15.69
C SER A 24 -10.27 -20.22 16.25
N LEU A 25 -9.37 -20.96 15.61
CA LEU A 25 -7.97 -21.13 16.06
C LEU A 25 -7.04 -20.05 15.50
N VAL A 26 -7.56 -19.14 14.68
CA VAL A 26 -6.78 -18.11 14.00
C VAL A 26 -6.46 -16.96 14.97
N LYS A 27 -5.17 -16.76 15.26
CA LYS A 27 -4.69 -15.66 16.13
C LYS A 27 -4.89 -14.26 15.54
N VAL A 28 -4.82 -14.13 14.22
CA VAL A 28 -4.94 -12.84 13.50
C VAL A 28 -6.12 -12.94 12.54
N PRO A 29 -7.25 -12.25 12.75
CA PRO A 29 -8.42 -12.38 11.88
C PRO A 29 -8.17 -11.81 10.48
N ASP A 30 -8.99 -12.18 9.50
CA ASP A 30 -8.75 -11.81 8.08
C ASP A 30 -8.81 -10.31 7.82
N TYR A 31 -9.68 -9.59 8.53
CA TYR A 31 -9.76 -8.14 8.39
C TYR A 31 -8.47 -7.44 8.83
N GLU A 32 -7.67 -8.03 9.74
CA GLU A 32 -6.34 -7.52 10.09
C GLU A 32 -5.33 -7.78 8.97
N ILE A 33 -5.47 -8.88 8.23
CA ILE A 33 -4.65 -9.13 7.04
C ILE A 33 -4.94 -8.06 5.98
N ILE A 34 -6.21 -7.73 5.76
CA ILE A 34 -6.61 -6.64 4.85
C ILE A 34 -6.07 -5.30 5.36
N ALA A 35 -6.20 -5.00 6.66
CA ALA A 35 -5.68 -3.77 7.24
C ALA A 35 -4.16 -3.64 7.09
N LEU A 36 -3.40 -4.73 7.25
CA LEU A 36 -1.97 -4.78 6.99
C LEU A 36 -1.66 -4.52 5.51
N LEU A 37 -2.42 -5.10 4.57
CA LEU A 37 -2.22 -4.83 3.14
C LEU A 37 -2.48 -3.37 2.77
N VAL A 38 -3.53 -2.76 3.35
CA VAL A 38 -3.80 -1.32 3.18
C VAL A 38 -2.65 -0.51 3.75
N TRP A 39 -2.22 -0.80 4.98
CA TRP A 39 -1.10 -0.10 5.61
C TRP A 39 0.21 -0.25 4.82
N GLN A 40 0.47 -1.42 4.23
CA GLN A 40 1.61 -1.61 3.34
C GLN A 40 1.61 -0.62 2.18
N SER A 41 0.43 -0.40 1.59
CA SER A 41 0.24 0.48 0.44
C SER A 41 0.39 1.95 0.85
N GLU A 42 -0.22 2.35 1.97
CA GLU A 42 -0.13 3.71 2.52
C GLU A 42 1.33 4.12 2.81
N GLU A 43 2.11 3.21 3.40
CA GLU A 43 3.53 3.46 3.72
C GLU A 43 4.47 3.32 2.50
N GLY A 44 3.94 2.93 1.34
CA GLY A 44 4.74 2.68 0.14
C GLY A 44 5.79 1.56 0.30
N ILE A 45 5.57 0.61 1.22
CA ILE A 45 6.56 -0.44 1.52
C ILE A 45 6.48 -1.54 0.45
N SER A 46 7.31 -1.44 -0.57
CA SER A 46 7.47 -2.47 -1.61
C SER A 46 8.25 -3.69 -1.13
N PHE A 47 9.11 -3.55 -0.12
CA PHE A 47 10.01 -4.62 0.33
C PHE A 47 9.37 -5.53 1.38
N GLN A 48 8.87 -6.70 0.94
CA GLN A 48 8.18 -7.69 1.77
C GLN A 48 8.96 -8.16 3.02
N ARG A 49 10.31 -8.16 3.00
CA ARG A 49 11.10 -8.53 4.19
C ARG A 49 11.08 -7.43 5.25
N ARG A 50 11.11 -6.16 4.84
CA ARG A 50 11.00 -5.00 5.75
C ARG A 50 9.58 -4.93 6.30
N PHE A 51 8.58 -5.08 5.43
CA PHE A 51 7.18 -5.17 5.82
C PHE A 51 7.05 -6.30 6.88
N ALA A 52 7.56 -7.51 6.63
CA ALA A 52 7.42 -8.64 7.56
C ALA A 52 8.05 -8.48 8.95
N ARG A 53 9.02 -7.57 9.10
CA ARG A 53 9.55 -7.22 10.42
C ARG A 53 8.52 -6.45 11.26
N CYS A 54 7.62 -5.71 10.64
CA CYS A 54 6.61 -4.88 11.30
C CYS A 54 5.49 -5.70 11.98
N TRP A 55 5.14 -6.89 11.48
CA TRP A 55 4.14 -7.78 12.13
C TRP A 55 4.72 -9.09 12.66
N GLY A 56 6.05 -9.21 12.75
CA GLY A 56 6.70 -10.38 13.36
C GLY A 56 6.19 -10.68 14.78
N LEU A 57 5.71 -9.64 15.48
CA LEU A 57 5.11 -9.71 16.81
C LEU A 57 3.68 -10.28 16.84
N CYS A 58 2.99 -10.37 15.71
CA CYS A 58 1.60 -10.85 15.63
C CYS A 58 1.49 -12.39 15.49
N GLY A 59 2.59 -13.13 15.62
CA GLY A 59 2.61 -14.60 15.53
C GLY A 59 2.29 -15.16 14.14
N LEU A 60 2.36 -14.32 13.10
CA LEU A 60 2.02 -14.64 11.74
C LEU A 60 3.30 -14.81 10.90
N SER A 61 3.64 -16.04 10.52
CA SER A 61 4.78 -16.26 9.63
C SER A 61 4.53 -15.68 8.25
N ARG A 62 5.60 -15.30 7.56
CA ARG A 62 5.56 -14.72 6.21
C ARG A 62 4.78 -15.57 5.21
N SER A 63 4.96 -16.89 5.27
CA SER A 63 4.22 -17.85 4.44
C SER A 63 2.71 -17.87 4.77
N ARG A 64 2.35 -17.87 6.06
CA ARG A 64 0.94 -17.83 6.49
C ARG A 64 0.27 -16.52 6.08
N PHE A 65 0.96 -15.38 6.23
CA PHE A 65 0.48 -14.08 5.77
C PHE A 65 0.21 -14.12 4.26
N ASN A 66 1.22 -14.48 3.45
CA ASN A 66 1.10 -14.48 1.99
C ASN A 66 -0.02 -15.40 1.49
N ARG A 67 -0.16 -16.60 2.07
CA ARG A 67 -1.24 -17.53 1.71
C ARG A 67 -2.62 -16.92 1.97
N ARG A 68 -2.79 -16.26 3.11
CA ARG A 68 -4.05 -15.63 3.48
C ARG A 68 -4.33 -14.35 2.70
N ALA A 69 -3.31 -13.52 2.48
CA ALA A 69 -3.41 -12.34 1.62
C ALA A 69 -3.88 -12.71 0.21
N ARG A 70 -3.34 -13.79 -0.37
CA ARG A 70 -3.83 -14.32 -1.65
C ARG A 70 -5.28 -14.81 -1.59
N ALA A 71 -5.64 -15.54 -0.55
CA ALA A 71 -7.02 -16.02 -0.37
C ALA A 71 -8.03 -14.87 -0.21
N LEU A 72 -7.58 -13.72 0.31
CA LEU A 72 -8.40 -12.52 0.50
C LEU A 72 -8.37 -11.56 -0.70
N LEU A 73 -7.51 -11.79 -1.69
CA LEU A 73 -7.29 -10.87 -2.81
C LEU A 73 -8.58 -10.52 -3.55
N GLY A 74 -9.43 -11.52 -3.80
CA GLY A 74 -10.73 -11.32 -4.45
C GLY A 74 -11.67 -10.41 -3.66
N ILE A 75 -11.76 -10.62 -2.34
CA ILE A 75 -12.59 -9.77 -1.45
C ILE A 75 -12.02 -8.36 -1.39
N THR A 76 -10.71 -8.22 -1.25
CA THR A 76 -10.05 -6.90 -1.23
C THR A 76 -10.31 -6.15 -2.53
N ALA A 77 -10.22 -6.82 -3.69
CA ALA A 77 -10.53 -6.22 -4.99
C ALA A 77 -12.00 -5.77 -5.09
N GLN A 78 -12.95 -6.58 -4.61
CA GLN A 78 -14.36 -6.20 -4.57
C GLN A 78 -14.61 -4.97 -3.69
N ILE A 79 -14.02 -4.93 -2.48
CA ILE A 79 -14.10 -3.77 -1.59
C ILE A 79 -13.57 -2.52 -2.29
N VAL A 80 -12.39 -2.61 -2.93
CA VAL A 80 -11.78 -1.47 -3.62
C VAL A 80 -12.64 -1.00 -4.79
N ASN A 81 -13.19 -1.92 -5.60
CA ASN A 81 -14.03 -1.57 -6.74
C ASN A 81 -15.34 -0.92 -6.31
N ASP A 82 -15.99 -1.41 -5.25
CA ASP A 82 -17.21 -0.79 -4.73
C ASP A 82 -16.94 0.56 -4.06
N LEU A 83 -15.79 0.73 -3.42
CA LEU A 83 -15.38 2.06 -2.92
C LEU A 83 -15.12 3.01 -4.08
N LYS A 84 -14.44 2.56 -5.14
CA LYS A 84 -14.20 3.34 -6.36
C LYS A 84 -15.51 3.75 -7.04
N SER A 85 -16.49 2.86 -7.14
CA SER A 85 -17.77 3.20 -7.78
C SER A 85 -18.64 4.17 -6.97
N ARG A 86 -18.35 4.36 -5.67
CA ARG A 86 -18.99 5.39 -4.84
C ARG A 86 -18.30 6.74 -4.92
N VAL A 87 -17.07 6.76 -5.42
CA VAL A 87 -16.37 8.01 -5.72
C VAL A 87 -16.75 8.35 -7.15
N ASP A 88 -17.66 9.31 -7.30
CA ASP A 88 -18.02 9.79 -8.62
C ASP A 88 -16.84 10.57 -9.22
N LEU A 89 -16.15 9.91 -10.14
CA LEU A 89 -15.07 10.49 -10.94
C LEU A 89 -15.52 10.64 -12.40
N SER A 90 -16.82 10.49 -12.71
CA SER A 90 -17.29 10.46 -14.11
C SER A 90 -16.93 11.72 -14.89
N ASP A 91 -16.84 12.85 -14.19
CA ASP A 91 -16.55 14.16 -14.79
C ASP A 91 -15.09 14.61 -14.56
N GLN A 92 -14.24 13.75 -13.98
CA GLN A 92 -12.85 14.10 -13.65
C GLN A 92 -11.90 12.96 -14.05
N TYR A 93 -11.30 13.07 -15.23
CA TYR A 93 -10.10 12.30 -15.55
C TYR A 93 -8.93 12.85 -14.73
N MET A 94 -8.63 12.18 -13.62
CA MET A 94 -7.47 12.52 -12.80
C MET A 94 -6.24 11.76 -13.32
N ILE A 95 -5.34 12.46 -14.01
CA ILE A 95 -4.03 11.90 -14.38
C ILE A 95 -3.14 11.97 -13.15
N ILE A 96 -2.79 10.81 -12.60
CA ILE A 96 -1.81 10.70 -11.51
C ILE A 96 -0.47 10.33 -12.11
N ASP A 97 0.44 11.30 -12.25
CA ASP A 97 1.83 11.03 -12.63
C ASP A 97 2.77 11.30 -11.45
N SER A 98 3.81 10.47 -11.36
CA SER A 98 4.83 10.57 -10.33
C SER A 98 6.16 10.92 -10.96
N LEU A 99 6.72 12.10 -10.66
CA LEU A 99 8.00 12.54 -11.19
C LEU A 99 9.05 12.74 -10.11
N THR A 100 10.30 12.44 -10.47
CA THR A 100 11.44 12.59 -9.58
C THR A 100 11.97 14.02 -9.67
N MET A 101 12.06 14.71 -8.55
CA MET A 101 12.55 16.09 -8.42
C MET A 101 13.94 16.10 -7.77
N PRO A 102 15.03 15.89 -8.54
CA PRO A 102 16.39 15.91 -8.00
C PRO A 102 16.77 17.32 -7.54
N LEU A 103 17.32 17.43 -6.33
CA LEU A 103 17.77 18.70 -5.74
C LEU A 103 19.23 19.04 -6.08
N CYS A 104 19.98 18.07 -6.59
CA CYS A 104 21.35 18.27 -7.00
C CYS A 104 21.70 17.33 -8.16
N GLN A 105 22.85 17.59 -8.78
CA GLN A 105 23.41 16.68 -9.79
C GLN A 105 23.80 15.35 -9.16
N LEU A 106 23.78 14.28 -9.97
CA LEU A 106 24.06 12.90 -9.56
C LEU A 106 25.32 12.76 -8.70
N VAL A 107 26.40 13.46 -9.09
CA VAL A 107 27.71 13.44 -8.42
C VAL A 107 27.66 13.94 -6.97
N ARG A 108 26.66 14.77 -6.63
CA ARG A 108 26.49 15.37 -5.29
C ARG A 108 25.41 14.70 -4.44
N ASN A 109 24.71 13.69 -4.95
CA ASN A 109 23.57 13.07 -4.25
C ASN A 109 23.91 12.60 -2.84
N CYS A 110 25.08 12.00 -2.61
CA CYS A 110 25.47 11.50 -1.28
C CYS A 110 26.02 12.59 -0.35
N ARG A 111 26.28 13.80 -0.88
CA ARG A 111 26.89 14.92 -0.14
C ARG A 111 25.90 16.03 0.18
N ALA A 112 24.84 16.17 -0.63
CA ALA A 112 23.81 17.18 -0.42
C ALA A 112 23.01 16.87 0.87
N LYS A 113 22.93 17.87 1.76
CA LYS A 113 22.25 17.77 3.06
C LYS A 113 21.29 18.94 3.35
N VAL A 114 21.14 19.86 2.40
CA VAL A 114 20.36 21.10 2.57
C VAL A 114 18.90 20.84 3.00
N PHE A 115 18.34 19.70 2.59
CA PHE A 115 16.97 19.28 2.93
C PHE A 115 16.95 17.98 3.76
N GLU A 116 17.98 17.75 4.58
CA GLU A 116 18.04 16.60 5.47
C GLU A 116 16.81 16.57 6.40
N GLY A 117 16.20 15.39 6.55
CA GLY A 117 14.93 15.19 7.27
C GLY A 117 13.67 15.30 6.41
N THR A 118 13.74 15.87 5.20
CA THR A 118 12.58 15.97 4.27
C THR A 118 12.85 15.31 2.92
N ALA A 119 14.02 15.56 2.32
CA ALA A 119 14.45 14.90 1.09
C ALA A 119 15.23 13.60 1.39
N ASN A 120 15.16 12.64 0.47
CA ASN A 120 15.84 11.36 0.61
C ASN A 120 16.49 10.89 -0.71
N ILE A 121 17.31 9.85 -0.63
CA ILE A 121 17.85 9.16 -1.81
C ILE A 121 16.74 8.26 -2.38
N GLY A 122 16.25 8.63 -3.57
CA GLY A 122 15.34 7.83 -4.37
C GLY A 122 16.04 7.18 -5.58
N TYR A 123 15.36 6.26 -6.23
CA TYR A 123 15.80 5.66 -7.50
C TYR A 123 14.72 5.84 -8.55
N ASN A 124 15.10 6.36 -9.72
CA ASN A 124 14.24 6.47 -10.89
C ASN A 124 14.50 5.26 -11.79
N SER A 125 13.55 4.33 -11.88
CA SER A 125 13.68 3.12 -12.70
C SER A 125 13.64 3.40 -14.19
N THR A 126 12.82 4.35 -14.64
CA THR A 126 12.69 4.72 -16.07
C THR A 126 13.98 5.28 -16.63
N LYS A 127 14.67 6.11 -15.85
CA LYS A 127 15.94 6.75 -16.22
C LYS A 127 17.17 6.04 -15.64
N ASN A 128 16.98 4.93 -14.93
CA ASN A 128 18.01 4.09 -14.30
C ASN A 128 19.07 4.88 -13.49
N PHE A 129 18.65 5.77 -12.58
CA PHE A 129 19.59 6.55 -11.75
C PHE A 129 19.07 6.84 -10.34
N TYR A 130 19.99 7.01 -9.40
CA TYR A 130 19.68 7.47 -8.03
C TYR A 130 19.63 8.99 -7.98
N TYR A 131 18.76 9.57 -7.15
CA TYR A 131 18.67 11.01 -6.96
C TYR A 131 18.50 11.35 -5.48
N TYR A 132 19.09 12.46 -5.03
CA TYR A 132 18.73 13.09 -3.77
C TYR A 132 17.64 14.12 -4.05
N GLY A 133 16.45 13.95 -3.49
CA GLY A 133 15.35 14.88 -3.70
C GLY A 133 13.99 14.36 -3.30
N PHE A 134 12.97 14.84 -4.00
CA PHE A 134 11.56 14.54 -3.74
C PHE A 134 10.93 13.71 -4.84
N LYS A 135 9.88 12.97 -4.50
CA LYS A 135 8.99 12.34 -5.47
C LYS A 135 7.67 13.11 -5.47
N GLY A 136 7.46 13.88 -6.53
CA GLY A 136 6.23 14.62 -6.72
C GLY A 136 5.15 13.72 -7.28
N HIS A 137 3.92 13.86 -6.78
CA HIS A 137 2.72 13.23 -7.32
C HIS A 137 1.79 14.34 -7.79
N PHE A 138 1.53 14.39 -9.10
CA PHE A 138 0.63 15.38 -9.69
C PHE A 138 -0.70 14.71 -9.94
N ALA A 139 -1.77 15.38 -9.52
CA ALA A 139 -3.14 15.03 -9.86
C ALA A 139 -3.68 16.21 -10.65
N VAL A 140 -3.89 16.01 -11.95
CA VAL A 140 -4.40 17.05 -12.86
C VAL A 140 -5.84 16.68 -13.23
N SER A 141 -6.74 17.66 -13.12
CA SER A 141 -8.14 17.56 -13.53
C SER A 141 -8.33 18.16 -14.93
N GLN A 142 -9.52 18.01 -15.51
CA GLN A 142 -9.87 18.58 -16.81
C GLN A 142 -9.80 20.11 -16.85
N ASP A 143 -9.96 20.77 -15.70
CA ASP A 143 -9.93 22.23 -15.57
C ASP A 143 -8.50 22.81 -15.39
N GLY A 144 -7.47 21.95 -15.33
CA GLY A 144 -6.08 22.33 -15.08
C GLY A 144 -5.65 22.18 -13.63
#